data_AF-A0A2W6YLS7-F1
#
_entry.id   AF-A0A2W6YLS7-F1
#
_cell.length_a   1.000
_cell.length_b   1.000
_cell.length_c   1.000
_cell.angle_alpha   90.00
_cell.angle_beta   90.00
_cell.angle_gamma   90.00
#
_symmetry.space_group_name_H-M   'P 1'
#
loop_
_entity.id
_entity.type
_entity.pdbx_description
1 polymer ?
#
loop_
_entity_poly.entity_id
_entity_poly.type
_entity_poly.pdbx_seq_one_letter_code
_entity_poly.pdbx_strand_id
1 'polypeptide(L)'
;MGMPCEVNSILKLKPSQGYPVQLEKGKRYFAQKEGYRIIPVDVPILLVDENWLAHADIKICRLTWENGITIIDFDIDRIYDSPFLTKS
;
A
#
# COMPACT_ATOMS: atom_id res chain seq x y z
N MET A 1 -2.51 28.41 7.38
CA MET A 1 -2.63 27.05 7.94
C MET A 1 -2.67 26.07 6.77
N GLY A 2 -1.73 25.13 6.67
CA GLY A 2 -1.61 24.20 5.54
C GLY A 2 -2.25 22.84 5.83
N MET A 3 -2.45 22.04 4.78
CA MET A 3 -2.91 20.64 4.89
C MET A 3 -1.68 19.72 4.86
N PRO A 4 -1.29 19.09 5.99
CA PRO A 4 -0.15 18.17 6.00
C PRO A 4 -0.53 16.86 5.30
N CYS A 5 0.20 16.53 4.23
CA CYS A 5 0.04 15.27 3.50
C CYS A 5 1.40 14.65 3.20
N GLU A 6 1.45 13.32 3.09
CA GLU A 6 2.64 12.58 2.65
C GLU A 6 2.38 11.93 1.29
N VAL A 7 3.28 12.12 0.33
CA VAL A 7 3.21 11.46 -0.98
C VAL A 7 3.97 10.15 -0.92
N ASN A 8 3.31 9.04 -1.26
CA ASN A 8 3.92 7.72 -1.31
C ASN A 8 3.82 7.14 -2.73
N SER A 9 4.95 6.66 -3.26
CA SER A 9 5.03 5.95 -4.55
C SER A 9 5.00 4.41 -4.40
N ILE A 10 5.05 3.93 -3.16
CA ILE A 10 4.94 2.53 -2.77
C ILE A 10 3.96 2.40 -1.61
N LEU A 11 3.30 1.25 -1.49
CA LEU A 11 2.47 0.94 -0.33
C LEU A 11 3.27 0.08 0.65
N LYS A 12 4.00 0.74 1.57
CA LYS A 12 4.66 0.05 2.68
C LYS A 12 3.65 -0.23 3.80
N LEU A 13 3.45 -1.48 4.20
CA LEU A 13 2.51 -1.84 5.28
C LEU A 13 3.17 -2.71 6.35
N LYS A 14 2.63 -2.61 7.57
CA LYS A 14 2.84 -3.55 8.69
C LYS A 14 1.60 -4.44 8.85
N PRO A 15 1.69 -5.59 9.54
CA PRO A 15 0.50 -6.41 9.83
C PRO A 15 -0.65 -5.62 10.48
N SER A 16 -0.34 -4.73 11.43
CA SER A 16 -1.34 -3.87 12.08
C SER A 16 -2.03 -2.86 11.15
N GLN A 17 -1.45 -2.60 9.98
CA GLN A 17 -1.98 -1.68 8.97
C GLN A 17 -2.78 -2.41 7.87
N GLY A 18 -3.00 -3.72 8.02
CA GLY A 18 -3.71 -4.53 7.03
C GLY A 18 -2.81 -5.22 6.01
N TYR A 19 -1.52 -5.43 6.31
CA TYR A 19 -0.67 -6.28 5.47
C TYR A 19 -1.25 -7.71 5.44
N PRO A 20 -1.56 -8.29 4.26
CA PRO A 20 -2.16 -9.62 4.18
C PRO A 20 -1.24 -10.73 4.69
N VAL A 21 -1.79 -11.68 5.45
CA VAL A 21 -1.03 -12.88 5.89
C VAL A 21 -0.59 -13.72 4.69
N GLN A 22 -1.45 -13.80 3.68
CA GLN A 22 -1.18 -14.48 2.41
C GLN A 22 -1.63 -13.60 1.25
N LEU A 23 -0.74 -13.44 0.26
CA LEU A 23 -1.03 -12.72 -0.97
C LEU A 23 -1.71 -13.65 -1.96
N GLU A 24 -2.85 -13.22 -2.47
CA GLU A 24 -3.60 -13.92 -3.52
C GLU A 24 -3.82 -12.96 -4.69
N LYS A 25 -3.41 -13.37 -5.89
CA LYS A 25 -3.57 -12.57 -7.10
C LYS A 25 -5.06 -12.33 -7.40
N GLY A 26 -5.42 -11.09 -7.74
CA GLY A 26 -6.78 -10.67 -8.05
C GLY A 26 -7.69 -10.47 -6.83
N LYS A 27 -7.18 -10.68 -5.61
CA LYS A 27 -7.93 -10.42 -4.39
C LYS A 27 -7.78 -8.97 -3.94
N ARG A 28 -8.87 -8.41 -3.42
CA ARG A 28 -8.93 -7.09 -2.82
C ARG A 28 -8.62 -7.14 -1.34
N TYR A 29 -7.82 -6.18 -0.89
CA TYR A 29 -7.43 -6.00 0.50
C TYR A 29 -7.67 -4.57 0.95
N PHE A 30 -7.72 -4.41 2.28
CA PHE A 30 -7.94 -3.14 2.95
C PHE A 30 -6.75 -2.83 3.84
N ALA A 31 -6.27 -1.60 3.78
CA ALA A 31 -5.19 -1.10 4.62
C ALA A 31 -5.50 0.28 5.19
N GLN A 32 -4.77 0.62 6.26
CA GLN A 32 -4.91 1.90 6.95
C GLN A 32 -3.54 2.53 7.23
N LYS A 33 -3.47 3.84 7.04
CA LYS A 33 -2.28 4.67 7.29
C LYS A 33 -2.64 5.86 8.14
N GLU A 34 -1.82 6.17 9.13
CA GLU A 34 -1.93 7.42 9.87
C GLU A 34 -1.55 8.62 8.99
N GLY A 35 -2.29 9.71 9.14
CA GLY A 35 -2.17 10.92 8.34
C GLY A 35 -2.80 10.79 6.95
N TYR A 36 -2.86 11.92 6.25
CA TYR A 36 -3.36 11.98 4.88
C TYR A 36 -2.25 11.62 3.89
N ARG A 37 -2.48 10.55 3.13
CA ARG A 37 -1.54 10.00 2.14
C ARG A 37 -2.04 10.26 0.73
N ILE A 38 -1.15 10.74 -0.12
CA ILE A 38 -1.37 10.83 -1.55
C ILE A 38 -0.66 9.64 -2.18
N ILE A 39 -1.42 8.74 -2.78
CA ILE A 39 -0.89 7.53 -3.42
C ILE A 39 -1.56 7.39 -4.79
N PRO A 40 -0.82 7.01 -5.85
CA PRO A 40 -1.41 6.83 -7.17
C PRO A 40 -2.54 5.78 -7.18
N VAL A 41 -3.67 6.12 -7.80
CA VAL A 41 -4.86 5.26 -7.97
C VAL A 41 -4.87 4.72 -9.41
N ASP A 42 -5.34 3.49 -9.60
CA ASP A 42 -5.46 2.80 -10.90
C ASP A 42 -4.14 2.56 -11.66
N VAL A 43 -2.99 2.76 -11.01
CA VAL A 43 -1.66 2.44 -11.56
C VAL A 43 -0.94 1.42 -10.68
N PRO A 44 -0.13 0.50 -11.27
CA PRO A 44 0.67 -0.45 -10.51
C PRO A 44 1.71 0.24 -9.64
N ILE A 45 1.75 -0.11 -8.36
CA ILE A 45 2.79 0.29 -7.40
C ILE A 45 3.24 -0.93 -6.57
N LEU A 46 4.38 -0.82 -5.90
CA LEU A 46 4.91 -1.91 -5.07
C LEU A 46 4.19 -1.99 -3.72
N LEU A 47 3.79 -3.21 -3.34
CA LEU A 47 3.46 -3.58 -1.96
C LEU A 47 4.74 -4.01 -1.23
N VAL A 48 5.06 -3.30 -0.16
CA VAL A 48 6.33 -3.42 0.56
C VAL A 48 6.06 -3.73 2.04
N ASP A 49 6.82 -4.66 2.61
CA ASP A 49 6.70 -5.01 4.03
C ASP A 49 7.49 -4.07 4.96
N GLU A 50 7.50 -4.37 6.25
CA GLU A 50 8.23 -3.57 7.24
C GLU A 50 9.76 -3.55 7.04
N ASN A 51 10.28 -4.61 6.42
CA ASN A 51 11.70 -4.83 6.11
C ASN A 51 12.14 -4.22 4.78
N TRP A 52 11.26 -3.46 4.11
CA TRP A 52 11.53 -2.86 2.80
C TRP A 52 11.69 -3.87 1.66
N LEU A 53 11.08 -5.05 1.80
CA LEU A 53 11.00 -6.02 0.72
C LEU A 53 9.71 -5.82 -0.06
N ALA A 54 9.81 -5.69 -1.38
CA ALA A 54 8.66 -5.70 -2.28
C ALA A 54 8.23 -7.15 -2.56
N HIS A 55 6.95 -7.42 -2.36
CA HIS A 55 6.37 -8.76 -2.53
C HIS A 55 5.41 -8.86 -3.72
N ALA A 56 4.84 -7.72 -4.15
CA ALA A 56 3.84 -7.70 -5.20
C ALA A 56 3.74 -6.33 -5.88
N ASP A 57 3.24 -6.33 -7.11
CA ASP A 57 2.59 -5.17 -7.72
C ASP A 57 1.12 -5.16 -7.32
N ILE A 58 0.63 -3.99 -6.94
CA ILE A 58 -0.76 -3.75 -6.54
C ILE A 58 -1.33 -2.55 -7.28
N LYS A 59 -2.65 -2.48 -7.37
CA LYS A 59 -3.38 -1.29 -7.84
C LYS A 59 -4.29 -0.80 -6.73
N ILE A 60 -4.15 0.47 -6.35
CA ILE A 60 -5.10 1.10 -5.43
C ILE A 60 -6.37 1.40 -6.21
N CYS A 61 -7.50 0.90 -5.70
CA CYS A 61 -8.83 1.08 -6.29
C CYS A 61 -9.60 2.22 -5.62
N ARG A 62 -9.33 2.46 -4.33
CA ARG A 62 -9.98 3.52 -3.57
C ARG A 62 -9.05 4.02 -2.48
N LEU A 63 -9.08 5.33 -2.27
CA LEU A 63 -8.36 6.01 -1.20
C LEU A 63 -9.29 7.02 -0.54
N THR A 64 -9.49 6.88 0.77
CA THR A 64 -10.40 7.73 1.56
C THR A 64 -9.63 8.38 2.69
N TRP A 65 -9.73 9.70 2.81
CA TRP A 65 -9.24 10.44 3.98
C TRP A 65 -10.37 10.68 4.96
N GLU A 66 -10.18 10.23 6.18
CA GLU A 66 -11.17 10.40 7.25
C GLU A 66 -10.48 10.45 8.61
N ASN A 67 -10.85 11.42 9.45
CA ASN A 67 -10.39 11.54 10.84
C ASN A 67 -8.86 11.47 11.03
N GLY A 68 -8.08 12.04 10.10
CA GLY A 68 -6.62 12.01 10.15
C GLY A 68 -6.00 10.66 9.75
N ILE A 69 -6.75 9.80 9.09
CA ILE A 69 -6.35 8.47 8.62
C ILE A 69 -6.58 8.40 7.11
N THR A 70 -5.77 7.60 6.42
CA THR A 70 -6.02 7.19 5.03
C THR A 70 -6.39 5.71 5.00
N ILE A 71 -7.59 5.43 4.51
CA ILE A 71 -8.09 4.07 4.23
C ILE A 71 -7.82 3.78 2.76
N ILE A 72 -7.26 2.60 2.48
CA ILE A 72 -6.76 2.21 1.17
C ILE A 72 -7.34 0.85 0.81
N ASP A 73 -8.01 0.79 -0.34
CA ASP A 73 -8.45 -0.46 -0.95
C ASP A 73 -7.56 -0.74 -2.15
N PHE A 74 -7.02 -1.96 -2.24
CA PHE A 74 -6.12 -2.32 -3.32
C PHE A 74 -6.26 -3.77 -3.75
N ASP A 75 -5.99 -4.04 -5.02
CA ASP A 75 -5.97 -5.37 -5.61
C ASP A 75 -4.53 -5.82 -5.87
N ILE A 76 -4.27 -7.12 -5.70
CA ILE A 76 -2.99 -7.73 -6.07
C ILE A 76 -2.96 -8.00 -7.57
N ASP A 77 -2.06 -7.33 -8.29
CA ASP A 77 -1.91 -7.48 -9.75
C ASP A 77 -0.89 -8.58 -10.09
N ARG A 78 0.26 -8.59 -9.40
CA ARG A 78 1.33 -9.59 -9.57
C ARG A 78 1.99 -9.89 -8.24
N ILE A 79 2.29 -11.16 -7.98
CA ILE A 79 3.09 -11.60 -6.83
C ILE A 79 4.48 -12.00 -7.35
N TYR A 80 5.53 -11.65 -6.63
CA TYR A 80 6.90 -12.03 -6.98
C TYR A 80 7.29 -13.35 -6.33
N ASP A 81 7.97 -14.20 -7.10
CA ASP A 81 8.51 -15.47 -6.59
C ASP A 81 9.62 -15.26 -5.55
N SER A 82 10.33 -14.13 -5.64
CA SER A 82 11.39 -13.75 -4.71
C SER A 82 11.27 -12.26 -4.37
N PRO A 83 10.96 -11.91 -3.11
CA PRO A 83 10.93 -10.52 -2.68
C PRO A 83 12.29 -9.84 -2.83
N PHE A 84 12.30 -8.55 -3.14
CA PHE A 84 13.52 -7.78 -3.34
C PHE A 84 13.52 -6.47 -2.56
N LEU A 85 14.71 -6.02 -2.16
CA LEU A 85 14.88 -4.81 -1.37
C LEU A 85 14.59 -3.56 -2.22
N THR A 86 13.71 -2.68 -1.74
CA THR A 86 13.37 -1.41 -2.43
C THR A 86 14.15 -0.21 -1.91
N LYS A 87 14.92 -0.39 -0.83
CA LYS A 87 15.74 0.67 -0.23
C LYS A 87 17.21 0.37 -0.48
N SER A 88 17.82 1.11 -1.40
CA SER A 88 19.28 1.24 -1.52
C SER A 88 19.80 2.22 -0.48
#